data_AF-A0A1H4Y9R8-F1
#
_entry.id   AF-A0A1H4Y9R8-F1
#
_cell.length_a   1.000
_cell.length_b   1.000
_cell.length_c   1.000
_cell.angle_alpha   90.00
_cell.angle_beta   90.00
_cell.angle_gamma   90.00
#
_symmetry.space_group_name_H-M   'P 1'
#
loop_
_entity.id
_entity.type
_entity.pdbx_description
1 polymer ?
#
loop_
_entity_poly.entity_id
_entity_poly.type
_entity_poly.pdbx_seq_one_letter_code
_entity_poly.pdbx_strand_id
1 'polypeptide(L)'
;MEVSKDEILVAISRVSLLIQLMRLHLRERALERDQTPEDILAWSEDIKRFYEQHAPPGPAESYLTAAADEFFNQLALEVKQDREGR
;
A
#
# COMPACT_ATOMS: atom_id res chain seq x y z
N MET A 1 -12.74 7.65 28.37
CA MET A 1 -13.34 6.51 27.63
C MET A 1 -12.19 5.60 27.27
N GLU A 2 -12.08 4.43 27.91
CA GLU A 2 -11.03 3.46 27.56
C GLU A 2 -11.50 2.65 26.35
N VAL A 3 -10.65 2.55 25.33
CA VAL A 3 -10.90 1.66 24.17
C VAL A 3 -10.57 0.23 24.61
N SER A 4 -11.53 -0.67 24.43
CA SER A 4 -11.34 -2.09 24.78
C SER A 4 -10.40 -2.79 23.78
N LYS A 5 -9.74 -3.87 24.22
CA LYS A 5 -8.89 -4.70 23.36
C LYS A 5 -9.66 -5.25 22.14
N ASP A 6 -10.93 -5.59 22.34
CA ASP A 6 -11.78 -6.12 21.29
C ASP A 6 -12.07 -5.07 20.22
N GLU A 7 -12.30 -3.81 20.61
CA GLU A 7 -12.47 -2.70 19.67
C GLU A 7 -11.20 -2.43 18.87
N ILE A 8 -10.01 -2.51 19.50
CA ILE A 8 -8.72 -2.39 18.81
C ILE A 8 -8.55 -3.54 17.80
N LEU A 9 -8.85 -4.78 18.21
CA LEU A 9 -8.72 -5.94 17.33
C LEU A 9 -9.65 -5.82 16.12
N VAL A 10 -10.91 -5.44 16.34
CA VAL A 10 -11.88 -5.21 15.27
C VAL A 10 -11.40 -4.11 14.32
N ALA A 11 -10.84 -3.01 14.83
CA ALA A 11 -10.29 -1.95 14.00
C ALA A 11 -9.12 -2.44 13.14
N ILE A 12 -8.17 -3.19 13.73
CA ILE A 12 -7.04 -3.78 13.00
C ILE A 12 -7.55 -4.74 11.91
N SER A 13 -8.48 -5.64 12.24
CA SER A 13 -9.03 -6.58 11.25
C SER A 13 -9.70 -5.88 10.07
N ARG A 14 -10.44 -4.79 10.33
CA ARG A 14 -11.07 -3.99 9.27
C ARG A 14 -10.03 -3.32 8.38
N VAL A 15 -8.98 -2.72 8.95
CA VAL A 15 -7.91 -2.09 8.18
C VAL A 15 -7.14 -3.12 7.36
N SER A 16 -6.79 -4.28 7.94
CA SER A 16 -6.12 -5.36 7.22
C SER A 16 -6.94 -5.86 6.02
N LEU A 17 -8.26 -6.02 6.19
CA LEU A 17 -9.14 -6.40 5.09
C LEU A 17 -9.17 -5.34 3.98
N LEU A 18 -9.25 -4.05 4.35
CA LEU A 18 -9.22 -2.96 3.37
C LEU A 18 -7.90 -2.94 2.60
N ILE A 19 -6.76 -3.14 3.27
CA ILE A 19 -5.44 -3.22 2.62
C ILE A 19 -5.41 -4.37 1.62
N GLN A 20 -5.92 -5.55 1.98
CA GLN A 20 -5.97 -6.70 1.08
C GLN A 20 -6.86 -6.44 -0.14
N LEU A 21 -8.03 -5.84 0.06
CA LEU A 21 -8.94 -5.48 -1.03
C LEU A 21 -8.31 -4.46 -1.98
N MET A 22 -7.66 -3.43 -1.44
CA MET A 22 -6.96 -2.44 -2.25
C MET A 22 -5.79 -3.05 -3.02
N ARG A 23 -5.01 -3.93 -2.40
CA ARG A 23 -3.90 -4.64 -3.05
C ARG A 23 -4.39 -5.48 -4.22
N LEU A 24 -5.44 -6.29 -4.02
CA LEU A 24 -6.06 -7.07 -5.09
C LEU A 24 -6.56 -6.18 -6.23
N HIS A 25 -7.29 -5.10 -5.90
CA HIS A 25 -7.83 -4.20 -6.91
C HIS A 25 -6.71 -3.54 -7.74
N LEU A 26 -5.68 -2.99 -7.10
CA LEU A 26 -4.58 -2.33 -7.79
C LEU A 26 -3.77 -3.31 -8.64
N ARG A 27 -3.58 -4.55 -8.17
CA ARG A 27 -2.93 -5.62 -8.93
C ARG A 27 -3.68 -5.93 -10.22
N GLU A 28 -4.99 -6.20 -10.13
CA GLU A 28 -5.81 -6.47 -11.32
C GLU A 28 -5.77 -5.30 -12.31
N ARG A 29 -5.88 -4.06 -11.81
CA ARG A 29 -5.76 -2.87 -12.66
C ARG A 29 -4.41 -2.73 -13.36
N ALA A 30 -3.33 -3.06 -12.66
CA ALA A 30 -1.99 -3.03 -13.23
C ALA A 30 -1.86 -4.04 -14.38
N LEU A 31 -2.38 -5.26 -14.19
CA LEU A 31 -2.37 -6.30 -15.22
C LEU A 31 -3.24 -5.93 -16.42
N GLU A 32 -4.45 -5.41 -16.19
CA GLU A 32 -5.38 -4.95 -17.26
C GLU A 32 -4.78 -3.84 -18.12
N ARG A 33 -3.96 -2.98 -17.52
CA ARG A 33 -3.34 -1.82 -18.18
C ARG A 33 -1.94 -2.09 -18.70
N ASP A 34 -1.50 -3.32 -18.64
CA ASP A 34 -0.14 -3.73 -18.99
C ASP A 34 0.96 -2.93 -18.26
N GLN A 35 0.72 -2.55 -17.00
CA GLN A 35 1.69 -1.83 -16.18
C GLN A 35 2.79 -2.76 -15.65
N THR A 36 4.03 -2.30 -15.69
CA THR A 36 5.19 -3.07 -15.25
C THR A 36 5.42 -2.90 -13.75
N PRO A 37 6.22 -3.77 -13.12
CA PRO A 37 6.63 -3.58 -11.72
C PRO A 37 7.23 -2.18 -11.46
N GLU A 38 7.97 -1.62 -12.41
CA GLU A 38 8.57 -0.29 -12.32
C GLU A 38 7.50 0.82 -12.30
N ASP A 39 6.41 0.67 -13.06
CA ASP A 39 5.27 1.61 -13.00
C ASP A 39 4.63 1.61 -11.60
N ILE A 40 4.54 0.44 -10.95
CA ILE A 40 4.01 0.32 -9.59
C ILE A 40 4.92 1.00 -8.58
N LEU A 41 6.24 0.84 -8.73
CA LEU A 41 7.21 1.53 -7.87
C LEU A 41 7.16 3.05 -8.04
N ALA A 42 6.89 3.54 -9.25
CA ALA A 42 6.69 4.97 -9.49
C ALA A 42 5.48 5.51 -8.69
N TRP A 43 4.41 4.71 -8.50
CA TRP A 43 3.31 5.10 -7.61
C TRP A 43 3.75 5.27 -6.16
N SER A 44 4.69 4.46 -5.69
CA SER A 44 5.28 4.64 -4.35
C SER A 44 5.90 6.02 -4.22
N GLU A 45 6.70 6.43 -5.20
CA GLU A 45 7.35 7.74 -5.20
C GLU A 45 6.34 8.90 -5.26
N ASP A 46 5.24 8.74 -6.01
CA ASP A 46 4.16 9.73 -6.04
C ASP A 46 3.48 9.88 -4.67
N ILE A 47 3.18 8.76 -4.02
CA ILE A 47 2.53 8.73 -2.70
C ILE A 47 3.47 9.27 -1.61
N LYS A 48 4.76 8.92 -1.65
CA LYS A 48 5.76 9.46 -0.71
C LYS A 48 5.86 10.98 -0.82
N ARG A 49 5.98 11.51 -2.05
CA ARG A 49 5.98 12.96 -2.28
C ARG A 49 4.68 13.62 -1.81
N PHE A 50 3.54 12.96 -1.99
CA PHE A 50 2.28 13.46 -1.45
C PHE A 50 2.33 13.58 0.08
N TYR A 51 2.84 12.57 0.79
CA TYR A 51 2.97 12.63 2.25
C TYR A 51 3.99 13.66 2.72
N GLU A 52 5.14 13.79 2.07
CA GLU A 52 6.14 14.83 2.38
C GLU A 52 5.54 16.26 2.28
N GLN A 53 4.60 16.47 1.36
CA GLN A 53 3.96 17.77 1.15
C GLN A 53 2.79 18.06 2.09
N HIS A 54 2.09 17.03 2.58
CA HIS A 54 0.80 17.17 3.25
C HIS A 54 0.76 16.62 4.68
N ALA A 55 1.69 15.75 5.07
CA ALA A 55 1.79 15.24 6.42
C ALA A 55 2.54 16.25 7.32
N PRO A 56 2.17 16.36 8.60
CA PRO A 56 2.99 17.09 9.56
C PRO A 56 4.40 16.50 9.61
N PRO A 57 5.46 17.32 9.50
CA PRO A 57 6.82 16.81 9.50
C PRO A 57 7.15 16.11 10.81
N GLY A 58 7.81 14.95 10.73
CA GLY A 58 8.22 14.16 11.89
C GLY A 58 7.94 12.66 11.76
N PRO A 59 7.81 11.93 12.89
CA PRO A 59 7.74 10.46 12.88
C PRO A 59 6.58 9.89 12.05
N ALA A 60 5.48 10.63 11.95
CA ALA A 60 4.32 10.21 11.17
C ALA A 60 4.60 10.20 9.66
N GLU A 61 5.31 11.20 9.14
CA GLU A 61 5.73 11.27 7.74
C GLU A 61 6.64 10.08 7.40
N SER A 62 7.70 9.85 8.20
CA SER A 62 8.61 8.73 7.97
C SER A 62 7.90 7.37 8.02
N TYR A 63 6.93 7.20 8.92
CA TYR A 63 6.12 5.98 8.98
C TYR A 63 5.26 5.79 7.73
N LEU A 64 4.59 6.85 7.26
CA LEU A 64 3.76 6.80 6.05
C LEU A 64 4.60 6.50 4.80
N THR A 65 5.79 7.10 4.70
CA THR A 65 6.74 6.85 3.61
C THR A 65 7.21 5.40 3.59
N ALA A 66 7.60 4.86 4.76
CA ALA A 66 8.00 3.45 4.87
C ALA A 66 6.85 2.48 4.56
N ALA A 67 5.63 2.79 5.02
CA ALA A 67 4.45 1.99 4.73
C ALA A 67 4.08 1.98 3.24
N ALA A 68 4.25 3.11 2.55
CA ALA A 68 4.07 3.18 1.10
C ALA A 68 5.08 2.28 0.38
N ASP A 69 6.36 2.38 0.75
CA ASP A 69 7.40 1.54 0.15
C ASP A 69 7.13 0.05 0.36
N GLU A 70 6.78 -0.37 1.58
CA GLU A 70 6.45 -1.77 1.85
C GLU A 70 5.28 -2.24 0.98
N PHE A 71 4.19 -1.48 0.95
CA PHE A 71 2.98 -1.83 0.20
C PHE A 71 3.25 -1.97 -1.31
N PHE A 72 3.88 -0.97 -1.92
CA PHE A 72 4.08 -0.93 -3.37
C PHE A 72 5.18 -1.88 -3.86
N ASN A 73 6.24 -2.12 -3.07
CA ASN A 73 7.22 -3.17 -3.40
C ASN A 73 6.58 -4.55 -3.45
N GLN A 74 5.72 -4.83 -2.47
CA GLN A 74 4.99 -6.07 -2.35
C GLN A 74 4.00 -6.25 -3.52
N LEU A 75 3.32 -5.18 -3.94
CA LEU A 75 2.45 -5.19 -5.12
C LEU A 75 3.23 -5.38 -6.44
N ALA A 76 4.37 -4.69 -6.60
CA ALA A 76 5.22 -4.80 -7.78
C ALA A 76 5.75 -6.24 -7.97
N LEU A 77 6.12 -6.90 -6.86
CA LEU A 77 6.54 -8.30 -6.87
C LEU A 77 5.42 -9.24 -7.32
N GLU A 78 4.18 -9.04 -6.86
CA GLU A 78 3.04 -9.84 -7.29
C GLU A 78 2.75 -9.68 -8.79
N VAL A 79 2.76 -8.43 -9.29
CA VAL A 79 2.59 -8.16 -10.72
C VAL A 79 3.69 -8.83 -11.54
N LYS A 80 4.93 -8.79 -11.06
CA LYS A 80 6.06 -9.50 -11.69
C LYS A 80 5.80 -11.01 -11.79
N GLN A 81 5.43 -11.63 -10.67
CA GLN A 81 5.18 -13.08 -10.58
C GLN A 81 4.04 -13.52 -11.52
N ASP A 82 2.97 -12.74 -11.60
CA ASP A 82 1.85 -13.04 -12.51
C ASP A 82 2.23 -12.98 -13.98
N ARG A 83 3.12 -12.06 -14.34
CA ARG A 83 3.61 -11.92 -15.71
C ARG A 83 4.57 -13.04 -16.08
N GLU A 84 5.39 -13.50 -15.14
CA GLU A 84 6.35 -14.60 -15.35
C GLU A 84 5.67 -15.98 -15.32
N GLY A 85 4.50 -16.11 -14.68
CA GLY A 85 3.73 -17.35 -14.58
C GLY A 85 2.60 -17.53 -15.62
N ARG A 86 2.42 -16.57 -16.53
CA ARG A 86 1.45 -16.61 -17.65
C ARG A 86 2.14 -16.92 -18.96
#